data_AF-A0A397SQ82-F1
#
_entry.id   AF-A0A397SQ82-F1
#
_cell.length_a   1.000
_cell.length_b   1.000
_cell.length_c   1.000
_cell.angle_alpha   90.00
_cell.angle_beta   90.00
_cell.angle_gamma   90.00
#
_symmetry.space_group_name_H-M   'P 1'
#
loop_
_entity.id
_entity.type
_entity.pdbx_description
1 polymer ?
#
loop_
_entity_poly.entity_id
_entity_poly.type
_entity_poly.pdbx_seq_one_letter_code
_entity_poly.pdbx_strand_id
1 'polypeptide(L)'
;MDHADSLSKTRVKAIIEGRNFWSDLKILAFVLDLLHKAILALEARKVTLADCFLSFKFYLQKQNALYSQLRKYKDKEAPFDLEFATGYEEPINWWNLIDTSPDPDSLPRIARHLFSICPNSASCERGFLV
;
A
#
# COMPACT_ATOMS: atom_id res chain seq x y z
N MET A 1 -34.78 -12.30 -30.92
CA MET A 1 -35.40 -11.95 -29.62
C MET A 1 -34.24 -11.82 -28.64
N ASP A 2 -33.37 -10.81 -28.82
CA ASP A 2 -32.01 -10.83 -28.22
C ASP A 2 -31.51 -9.45 -27.76
N HIS A 3 -32.35 -8.41 -27.84
CA HIS A 3 -31.93 -7.03 -27.56
C HIS A 3 -31.82 -6.72 -26.06
N ALA A 4 -32.67 -7.32 -25.22
CA ALA A 4 -32.67 -7.07 -23.78
C ALA A 4 -31.43 -7.66 -23.07
N ASP A 5 -30.98 -8.84 -23.52
CA ASP A 5 -29.83 -9.53 -22.93
C ASP A 5 -28.50 -8.84 -23.31
N SER A 6 -28.43 -8.29 -24.52
CA SER A 6 -27.34 -7.41 -24.97
C SER A 6 -27.23 -6.13 -24.14
N LEU A 7 -28.36 -5.47 -23.84
CA LEU A 7 -28.38 -4.26 -23.02
C LEU A 7 -27.92 -4.53 -21.58
N SER A 8 -28.32 -5.66 -20.98
CA SER A 8 -27.86 -6.08 -19.65
C SER A 8 -26.35 -6.30 -19.61
N LYS A 9 -25.80 -7.06 -20.56
CA LYS A 9 -24.35 -7.31 -20.68
C LYS A 9 -23.56 -6.01 -20.87
N THR A 10 -24.08 -5.10 -21.70
CA THR A 10 -23.46 -3.78 -21.95
C THR A 10 -23.44 -2.92 -20.69
N ARG A 11 -24.52 -2.92 -19.90
CA ARG A 11 -24.60 -2.16 -18.64
C ARG A 11 -23.71 -2.74 -17.56
N VAL A 12 -23.66 -4.06 -17.41
CA VAL A 12 -22.75 -4.74 -16.46
C VAL A 12 -21.30 -4.44 -16.84
N LYS A 13 -20.96 -4.50 -18.14
CA LYS A 13 -19.63 -4.15 -18.63
C LYS A 13 -19.27 -2.69 -18.32
N ALA A 14 -20.19 -1.74 -18.52
CA ALA A 14 -19.97 -0.34 -18.18
C ALA A 14 -19.75 -0.11 -16.66
N ILE A 15 -20.42 -0.86 -15.80
CA ILE A 15 -20.23 -0.81 -14.34
C ILE A 15 -18.86 -1.37 -13.95
N ILE A 16 -18.48 -2.52 -14.51
CA ILE A 16 -17.19 -3.17 -14.24
C ILE A 16 -16.03 -2.34 -14.81
N GLU A 17 -16.18 -1.72 -15.98
CA GLU A 17 -15.15 -0.86 -16.58
C GLU A 17 -15.06 0.52 -15.90
N GLY A 18 -16.07 0.88 -15.10
CA GLY A 18 -16.03 2.06 -14.25
C GLY A 18 -14.89 1.95 -13.22
N ARG A 19 -13.93 2.88 -13.28
CA ARG A 19 -12.78 2.94 -12.34
C ARG A 19 -13.18 2.93 -10.86
N ASN A 20 -14.39 3.39 -10.55
CA ASN A 20 -14.92 3.43 -9.19
C ASN A 20 -15.25 2.03 -8.66
N PHE A 21 -15.79 1.11 -9.48
CA PHE A 21 -16.20 -0.23 -9.03
C PHE A 21 -15.02 -1.01 -8.43
N TRP A 22 -13.88 -1.06 -9.13
CA TRP A 22 -12.69 -1.74 -8.62
C TRP A 22 -12.04 -1.02 -7.44
N SER A 23 -12.15 0.31 -7.38
CA SER A 23 -11.63 1.09 -6.26
C SER A 23 -12.48 0.84 -5.00
N ASP A 24 -13.80 0.83 -5.13
CA ASP A 24 -14.76 0.53 -4.08
C ASP A 24 -14.57 -0.91 -3.57
N LEU A 25 -14.37 -1.87 -4.49
CA LEU A 25 -14.12 -3.27 -4.12
C LEU A 25 -12.80 -3.45 -3.37
N LYS A 26 -11.75 -2.70 -3.74
CA LYS A 26 -10.47 -2.67 -3.00
C LYS A 26 -10.64 -2.05 -1.62
N ILE A 27 -11.39 -0.96 -1.49
CA ILE A 27 -11.70 -0.35 -0.19
C ILE A 27 -12.47 -1.32 0.69
N LEU A 28 -13.47 -2.00 0.14
CA LEU A 28 -14.27 -2.98 0.87
C LEU A 28 -13.43 -4.17 1.33
N ALA A 29 -12.63 -4.76 0.44
CA ALA A 29 -11.73 -5.86 0.79
C ALA A 29 -10.73 -5.45 1.88
N PHE A 30 -10.23 -4.23 1.81
CA PHE A 30 -9.33 -3.66 2.81
C PHE A 30 -10.02 -3.50 4.19
N VAL A 31 -11.23 -2.94 4.23
CA VAL A 31 -12.00 -2.79 5.47
C VAL A 31 -12.32 -4.15 6.08
N LEU A 32 -12.70 -5.14 5.25
CA LEU A 32 -13.00 -6.50 5.71
C LEU A 32 -11.77 -7.20 6.32
N ASP A 33 -10.59 -7.11 5.69
CA ASP A 33 -9.35 -7.67 6.25
C ASP A 33 -9.00 -7.05 7.61
N LEU A 34 -9.19 -5.75 7.73
CA LEU A 34 -8.89 -5.03 8.96
C LEU A 34 -9.88 -5.34 10.10
N LEU A 35 -11.17 -5.51 9.76
CA LEU A 35 -12.18 -5.98 10.70
C LEU A 35 -11.92 -7.42 11.15
N HIS A 36 -11.54 -8.30 10.23
CA HIS A 36 -11.19 -9.68 10.55
C HIS A 36 -10.03 -9.76 11.55
N LYS A 37 -8.95 -8.98 11.32
CA LYS A 37 -7.82 -8.87 12.26
C LYS A 37 -8.23 -8.32 13.63
N ALA A 38 -9.12 -7.33 13.67
CA ALA A 38 -9.63 -6.77 14.92
C ALA A 38 -10.44 -7.80 15.72
N ILE A 39 -11.33 -8.55 15.06
CA ILE A 39 -12.12 -9.62 15.69
C ILE A 39 -11.19 -10.68 16.29
N LEU A 40 -10.22 -11.17 15.52
CA LEU A 40 -9.25 -12.16 16.01
C LEU A 40 -8.48 -11.66 17.25
N ALA A 41 -8.10 -10.39 17.27
CA ALA A 41 -7.40 -9.79 18.42
C ALA A 41 -8.31 -9.63 19.65
N LEU A 42 -9.58 -9.28 19.45
CA LEU A 42 -10.60 -9.18 20.49
C LEU A 42 -10.94 -10.55 21.08
N GLU A 43 -11.12 -11.56 20.23
CA GLU A 43 -11.37 -12.95 20.64
C GLU A 43 -10.22 -13.51 21.47
N ALA A 44 -8.98 -13.15 21.11
CA ALA A 44 -7.79 -13.49 21.88
C ALA A 44 -7.68 -12.74 23.23
N ARG A 45 -8.61 -11.82 23.54
CA ARG A 45 -8.61 -10.92 24.71
C ARG A 45 -7.30 -10.11 24.86
N LYS A 46 -6.62 -9.85 23.74
CA LYS A 46 -5.31 -9.18 23.72
C LYS A 46 -5.41 -7.66 23.63
N VAL A 47 -6.56 -7.16 23.19
CA VAL A 47 -6.79 -5.73 22.91
C VAL A 47 -8.22 -5.35 23.27
N THR A 48 -8.44 -4.07 23.50
CA THR A 48 -9.78 -3.50 23.67
C THR A 48 -10.34 -3.01 22.33
N LEU A 49 -11.66 -2.79 22.29
CA LEU A 49 -12.31 -2.17 21.13
C LEU A 49 -11.70 -0.79 20.80
N ALA A 50 -11.29 -0.02 21.82
CA ALA A 50 -10.64 1.26 21.65
C ALA A 50 -9.28 1.12 20.94
N ASP A 51 -8.49 0.10 21.29
CA ASP A 51 -7.21 -0.18 20.62
C ASP A 51 -7.41 -0.52 19.14
N CYS A 52 -8.47 -1.27 18.81
CA CYS A 52 -8.84 -1.57 17.43
C CYS A 52 -9.23 -0.30 16.65
N PHE A 53 -10.04 0.58 17.24
CA PHE A 53 -10.43 1.86 16.60
C PHE A 53 -9.22 2.78 16.37
N LEU A 54 -8.32 2.89 17.36
CA LEU A 54 -7.09 3.65 17.21
C LEU A 54 -6.22 3.07 16.09
N SER A 55 -6.05 1.75 16.07
CA SER A 55 -5.29 1.05 15.03
C SER A 55 -5.87 1.29 13.63
N PHE A 56 -7.19 1.25 13.48
CA PHE A 56 -7.88 1.55 12.23
C PHE A 56 -7.59 2.98 11.75
N LYS A 57 -7.74 3.95 12.65
CA LYS A 57 -7.46 5.37 12.35
C LYS A 57 -6.01 5.58 11.92
N PHE A 58 -5.04 5.00 12.65
CA PHE A 58 -3.62 5.09 12.31
C PHE A 58 -3.30 4.43 10.97
N TYR A 59 -3.93 3.30 10.67
CA TYR A 59 -3.72 2.61 9.39
C TYR A 59 -4.23 3.46 8.21
N LEU A 60 -5.44 4.00 8.31
CA LEU A 60 -5.99 4.89 7.28
C LEU A 60 -5.12 6.13 7.07
N GLN A 61 -4.62 6.73 8.15
CA GLN A 61 -3.71 7.87 8.05
C GLN A 61 -2.43 7.51 7.28
N LYS A 62 -1.81 6.35 7.58
CA LYS A 62 -0.61 5.88 6.85
C LYS A 62 -0.90 5.58 5.38
N GLN A 63 -2.05 4.98 5.05
CA GLN A 63 -2.43 4.74 3.66
C GLN A 63 -2.64 6.04 2.88
N ASN A 64 -3.33 7.01 3.47
CA ASN A 64 -3.55 8.32 2.84
C ASN A 64 -2.22 9.07 2.65
N ALA A 65 -1.33 9.02 3.65
CA ALA A 65 0.02 9.58 3.55
C ALA A 65 0.82 8.91 2.44
N LEU A 66 0.79 7.57 2.35
CA LEU A 66 1.45 6.81 1.29
C LEU A 66 0.93 7.18 -0.10
N TYR A 67 -0.39 7.28 -0.27
CA TYR A 67 -1.00 7.66 -1.55
C TYR A 67 -0.59 9.08 -1.96
N SER A 68 -0.65 10.02 -1.01
CA SER A 68 -0.21 11.40 -1.22
C SER A 68 1.26 11.47 -1.63
N GLN A 69 2.13 10.73 -0.93
CA GLN A 69 3.56 10.66 -1.22
C GLN A 69 3.86 10.01 -2.57
N LEU A 70 3.17 8.93 -2.94
CA LEU A 70 3.31 8.31 -4.25
C LEU A 70 2.96 9.27 -5.38
N ARG A 71 1.93 10.09 -5.19
CA ARG A 71 1.57 11.13 -6.13
C ARG A 71 2.66 12.19 -6.24
N LYS A 72 3.13 12.74 -5.13
CA LYS A 72 4.22 13.73 -5.11
C LYS A 72 5.51 13.19 -5.75
N TYR A 73 5.87 11.94 -5.44
CA TYR A 73 7.02 11.27 -6.06
C TYR A 73 6.86 11.14 -7.57
N LYS A 74 5.67 10.73 -8.04
CA LYS A 74 5.37 10.62 -9.48
C LYS A 74 5.47 11.98 -10.18
N ASP A 75 4.96 13.03 -9.54
CA ASP A 75 4.92 14.39 -10.08
C ASP A 75 6.23 15.16 -9.83
N LYS A 76 7.24 14.53 -9.19
CA LYS A 76 8.53 15.11 -8.78
C LYS A 76 8.38 16.40 -7.95
N GLU A 77 7.40 16.40 -7.05
CA GLU A 77 7.14 17.50 -6.13
C GLU A 77 7.89 17.31 -4.81
N ALA A 78 8.18 18.40 -4.11
CA ALA A 78 8.77 18.36 -2.78
C ALA A 78 8.00 17.43 -1.81
N PRO A 79 8.69 16.60 -1.00
CA PRO A 79 10.15 16.50 -0.81
C PRO A 79 10.88 15.54 -1.78
N PHE A 80 10.23 15.09 -2.86
CA PHE A 80 10.76 14.09 -3.81
C PHE A 80 11.38 14.69 -5.07
N ASP A 81 11.58 16.00 -5.09
CA ASP A 81 12.18 16.79 -6.17
C ASP A 81 13.72 16.80 -6.11
N LEU A 82 14.32 16.10 -5.14
CA LEU A 82 15.78 16.01 -4.99
C LEU A 82 16.41 15.35 -6.23
N GLU A 83 17.29 16.10 -6.90
CA GLU A 83 18.15 15.58 -7.96
C GLU A 83 18.95 14.37 -7.44
N PHE A 84 18.91 13.26 -8.18
CA PHE A 84 19.73 12.09 -7.90
C PHE A 84 21.18 12.41 -8.29
N ALA A 85 21.87 13.17 -7.45
CA ALA A 85 23.26 13.56 -7.65
C ALA A 85 24.14 12.31 -7.72
N THR A 86 25.17 12.36 -8.57
CA THR A 86 26.14 11.29 -8.84
C THR A 86 26.95 10.80 -7.63
N GLY A 87 26.67 11.29 -6.41
CA GLY A 87 27.28 10.89 -5.15
C GLY A 87 26.48 9.90 -4.31
N TYR A 88 25.26 9.50 -4.73
CA TYR A 88 24.52 8.44 -4.06
C TYR A 88 24.98 7.07 -4.60
N GLU A 89 26.01 6.50 -3.95
CA GLU A 89 26.55 5.19 -4.33
C GLU A 89 25.47 4.08 -4.33
N GLU A 90 24.38 4.25 -3.57
CA GLU A 90 23.24 3.33 -3.53
C GLU A 90 21.89 4.07 -3.44
N PRO A 91 20.83 3.58 -4.12
CA PRO A 91 19.48 4.16 -4.07
C PRO A 91 18.91 4.35 -2.65
N ILE A 92 19.33 3.53 -1.69
CA ILE A 92 18.89 3.62 -0.29
C ILE A 92 19.31 4.95 0.36
N ASN A 93 20.45 5.53 -0.05
CA ASN A 93 20.96 6.79 0.50
C ASN A 93 20.06 7.96 0.12
N TRP A 94 19.51 7.97 -1.10
CA TRP A 94 18.55 8.99 -1.53
C TRP A 94 17.27 8.92 -0.68
N TRP A 95 16.74 7.72 -0.43
CA TRP A 95 15.55 7.55 0.41
C TRP A 95 15.75 7.91 1.88
N ASN A 96 16.99 7.90 2.39
CA ASN A 96 17.31 8.36 3.74
C ASN A 96 17.29 9.89 3.88
N LEU A 97 17.38 10.64 2.77
CA LEU A 97 17.36 12.11 2.78
C LEU A 97 15.96 12.70 2.70
N ILE A 98 14.96 11.90 2.30
CA ILE A 98 13.59 12.36 2.17
C ILE A 98 12.99 12.57 3.56
N ASP A 99 12.80 13.84 3.93
CA ASP A 99 12.02 14.23 5.10
C ASP A 99 10.58 14.54 4.70
N THR A 100 9.63 13.81 5.28
CA THR A 100 8.20 13.99 5.01
C THR A 100 7.48 14.74 6.13
N SER A 101 8.20 15.25 7.14
CA SER A 101 7.60 15.97 8.27
C SER A 101 6.66 17.10 7.81
N PRO A 102 5.46 17.25 8.41
CA PRO A 102 4.91 16.50 9.55
C PRO A 102 4.16 15.20 9.16
N ASP A 103 4.10 14.86 7.87
CA ASP A 103 3.40 13.67 7.39
C ASP A 103 4.17 12.36 7.74
N PRO A 104 3.45 11.24 7.97
CA PRO A 104 4.09 9.94 8.20
C PRO A 104 5.01 9.53 7.05
N ASP A 105 6.21 9.02 7.36
CA ASP A 105 7.27 8.59 6.41
C ASP A 105 6.96 7.31 5.62
N SER A 106 5.71 7.14 5.21
CA SER A 106 5.16 5.88 4.70
C SER A 106 5.87 5.38 3.45
N LEU A 107 6.06 6.24 2.43
CA LEU A 107 6.74 5.88 1.18
C LEU A 107 8.25 5.69 1.38
N PRO A 108 9.01 6.63 1.99
CA PRO A 108 10.44 6.42 2.24
C PRO A 108 10.73 5.16 3.08
N ARG A 109 9.87 4.83 4.05
CA ARG A 109 10.01 3.61 4.84
C ARG A 109 9.86 2.34 3.99
N ILE A 110 8.83 2.27 3.14
CA ILE A 110 8.63 1.12 2.24
C ILE A 110 9.79 1.00 1.26
N ALA A 111 10.24 2.10 0.68
CA ALA A 111 11.36 2.11 -0.25
C ALA A 111 12.65 1.60 0.41
N ARG A 112 13.02 2.12 1.59
CA ARG A 112 14.19 1.64 2.36
C ARG A 112 14.10 0.14 2.66
N HIS A 113 12.94 -0.36 3.06
CA HIS A 113 12.75 -1.81 3.26
C HIS A 113 12.94 -2.60 1.97
N LEU A 114 12.36 -2.14 0.85
CA LEU A 114 12.51 -2.79 -0.45
C LEU A 114 13.98 -2.86 -0.89
N PHE A 115 14.74 -1.77 -0.74
CA PHE A 115 16.16 -1.71 -1.07
C PHE A 115 17.07 -2.45 -0.07
N SER A 116 16.58 -2.73 1.14
CA SER A 116 17.30 -3.53 2.14
C SER A 116 17.15 -5.04 1.90
N ILE A 117 16.21 -5.47 1.04
CA ILE A 117 16.08 -6.88 0.65
C ILE A 117 17.25 -7.19 -0.30
N CYS A 118 18.23 -7.93 0.20
CA CYS A 118 19.33 -8.40 -0.62
C CYS A 118 18.78 -9.36 -1.70
N PRO A 119 19.15 -9.20 -2.98
CA PRO A 119 18.71 -10.11 -4.05
C PRO A 119 19.09 -11.58 -3.78
N ASN A 120 20.15 -11.80 -3.00
CA ASN A 120 20.73 -13.11 -2.70
C ASN A 120 19.94 -13.95 -1.69
N SER A 121 18.99 -13.38 -0.93
CA SER A 121 18.16 -14.14 0.03
C SER A 121 17.04 -14.95 -0.64
N ALA A 122 16.77 -14.71 -1.93
CA ALA A 122 15.93 -15.58 -2.75
C ALA A 122 16.71 -16.78 -3.31
N SER A 123 18.04 -16.81 -3.15
CA SER A 123 18.81 -18.05 -3.21
C SER A 123 18.62 -18.76 -1.87
N CYS A 124 17.42 -19.31 -1.66
CA CYS A 124 17.25 -20.48 -0.82
C CYS A 124 18.07 -21.60 -1.47
N GLU A 125 19.40 -21.55 -1.38
CA GLU A 125 20.24 -22.73 -1.48
C GLU A 125 19.90 -23.56 -0.24
N ARG A 126 18.77 -24.28 -0.34
CA ARG A 126 18.58 -25.52 0.39
C ARG A 126 19.79 -26.34 0.00
N GLY A 127 20.75 -26.44 0.92
CA GLY A 127 21.67 -27.54 0.98
C GLY A 127 20.84 -28.82 1.07
N PHE A 128 20.40 -29.32 -0.08
CA PHE A 128 20.10 -30.73 -0.26
C PHE A 128 21.45 -31.41 -0.32
N LEU A 129 22.04 -31.63 0.86
CA LEU A 129 22.92 -32.77 1.03
C LEU A 129 22.01 -34.00 0.92
N VAL A 130 22.08 -34.64 -0.25
CA VAL A 130 21.82 -36.07 -0.42
C VAL A 130 23.08 -36.66 -1.03
#